data_AF-A0A957LTH8-F1
#
_entry.id   AF-A0A957LTH8-F1
#
_cell.length_a   1.000
_cell.length_b   1.000
_cell.length_c   1.000
_cell.angle_alpha   90.00
_cell.angle_beta   90.00
_cell.angle_gamma   90.00
#
_symmetry.space_group_name_H-M   'P 1'
#
loop_
_entity.id
_entity.type
_entity.pdbx_description
1 polymer ?
#
loop_
_entity_poly.entity_id
_entity_poly.type
_entity_poly.pdbx_seq_one_letter_code
_entity_poly.pdbx_strand_id
1 'polypeptide(L)' 'PFQEDMPLQMFVYPVLPDATLPDLFTRFAEVPADPVTVDPAAIDANREQWIEAWTNVVLR' A
#
# COMPACT_ATOMS: atom_id res chain seq x y z
N PRO A 1 -6.30 14.51 -13.40
CA PRO A 1 -7.12 14.35 -12.17
C PRO A 1 -6.26 13.89 -10.98
N PHE A 2 -6.67 14.13 -9.72
CA PHE A 2 -5.82 13.85 -8.54
C PHE A 2 -5.18 12.45 -8.55
N GLN A 3 -5.94 11.41 -8.94
CA GLN A 3 -5.46 10.03 -8.96
C GLN A 3 -4.34 9.77 -9.99
N GLU A 4 -4.26 10.55 -11.07
CA GLU A 4 -3.20 10.45 -12.09
C GLU A 4 -1.89 11.09 -11.61
N ASP A 5 -1.96 12.01 -10.64
CA ASP A 5 -0.78 12.66 -10.05
C ASP A 5 -0.16 11.85 -8.90
N MET A 6 -0.95 10.98 -8.25
CA MET A 6 -0.51 10.15 -7.12
C MET A 6 0.75 9.29 -7.40
N PRO A 7 0.90 8.64 -8.57
CA PRO A 7 2.08 7.81 -8.86
C PRO A 7 3.41 8.55 -8.71
N LEU A 8 3.49 9.81 -9.16
CA LEU A 8 4.75 10.57 -9.16
C LEU A 8 4.90 11.55 -7.99
N GLN A 9 3.87 11.71 -7.14
CA GLN A 9 3.91 12.58 -5.97
C GLN A 9 3.88 11.82 -4.65
N MET A 10 3.09 10.75 -4.60
CA MET A 10 2.89 9.93 -3.40
C MET A 10 3.49 8.53 -3.53
N PHE A 11 3.96 8.16 -4.73
CA PHE A 11 4.56 6.86 -5.02
C PHE A 11 3.62 5.68 -4.72
N VAL A 12 2.32 5.87 -4.97
CA VAL A 12 1.28 4.85 -4.79
C VAL A 12 0.47 4.66 -6.08
N TYR A 13 -0.11 3.47 -6.25
CA TYR A 13 -1.06 3.22 -7.33
C TYR A 13 -2.41 3.90 -7.06
N PRO A 14 -3.08 4.41 -8.10
CA PRO A 14 -4.46 4.86 -8.00
C PRO A 14 -5.42 3.69 -7.79
N VAL A 15 -6.54 3.98 -7.13
CA VAL A 15 -7.63 3.00 -6.94
C VAL A 15 -8.59 2.99 -8.13
N LEU A 16 -8.63 4.09 -8.89
CA LEU A 16 -9.43 4.17 -10.12
C LEU A 16 -8.78 3.33 -11.23
N PRO A 17 -9.48 2.32 -11.78
CA PRO A 17 -8.91 1.44 -12.81
C PRO A 17 -8.52 2.15 -14.10
N ASP A 18 -9.25 3.22 -14.45
CA ASP A 18 -9.06 3.97 -15.69
C ASP A 18 -8.02 5.10 -15.56
N ALA A 19 -7.36 5.23 -14.40
CA ALA A 19 -6.32 6.24 -14.21
C ALA A 19 -5.10 5.94 -15.07
N THR A 20 -4.66 6.94 -15.85
CA THR A 20 -3.48 6.79 -16.69
C THR A 20 -2.21 6.82 -15.83
N LEU A 21 -1.35 5.80 -15.99
CA LEU A 21 -0.09 5.70 -15.27
C LEU A 21 1.08 6.23 -16.12
N PRO A 22 1.94 7.09 -15.58
CA PRO A 22 3.16 7.53 -16.29
C PRO A 22 4.16 6.39 -16.50
N ASP A 23 4.77 6.32 -17.69
CA ASP A 23 5.79 5.31 -18.04
C ASP A 23 6.95 5.23 -17.04
N LEU A 24 7.34 6.37 -16.47
CA LEU A 24 8.42 6.42 -15.47
C LEU A 24 8.05 5.64 -14.21
N PHE A 25 6.77 5.70 -13.80
CA PHE A 25 6.29 4.98 -12.63
C PHE A 25 6.25 3.48 -12.90
N THR A 26 5.63 3.05 -14.00
CA THR A 26 5.49 1.62 -14.34
C THR A 26 6.82 0.93 -14.66
N ARG A 27 7.85 1.69 -15.08
CA ARG A 27 9.21 1.16 -15.28
C ARG A 27 9.87 0.67 -13.99
N PHE A 28 9.56 1.29 -12.85
CA PHE A 28 10.26 1.04 -11.59
C PHE A 28 9.36 0.52 -10.47
N ALA A 29 8.07 0.81 -10.52
CA ALA A 29 7.07 0.22 -9.65
C ALA A 29 6.57 -1.08 -10.32
N GLU A 30 7.23 -2.18 -10.01
CA GLU A 30 6.78 -3.52 -10.41
C GLU A 30 5.67 -3.98 -9.46
N VAL A 31 4.57 -4.47 -10.02
CA VAL A 31 3.49 -5.08 -9.23
C VAL A 31 3.88 -6.54 -8.95
N PRO A 32 3.97 -6.96 -7.68
CA PRO A 32 4.22 -8.36 -7.35
C PRO A 32 3.15 -9.26 -7.97
N ALA A 33 3.57 -10.39 -8.55
CA ALA A 33 2.64 -11.34 -9.18
C ALA A 33 1.68 -11.99 -8.16
N ASP A 34 2.13 -12.16 -6.91
CA ASP A 34 1.34 -12.74 -5.83
C ASP A 34 1.55 -11.95 -4.52
N PRO A 35 0.84 -10.81 -4.37
CA PRO A 35 0.94 -10.01 -3.15
C PRO A 35 0.18 -10.68 -2.02
N VAL A 36 0.81 -10.73 -0.83
CA VAL A 36 0.09 -11.14 0.39
C VAL A 36 -0.98 -10.09 0.69
N THR A 37 -2.22 -10.54 0.80
CA THR A 37 -3.35 -9.69 1.14
C THR A 37 -3.89 -10.05 2.53
N VAL A 38 -4.39 -9.05 3.24
CA VAL A 38 -5.07 -9.22 4.53
C VAL A 38 -6.42 -8.51 4.41
N ASP A 39 -7.49 -9.19 4.85
CA ASP A 39 -8.82 -8.60 4.84
C ASP A 39 -8.85 -7.32 5.69
N PRO A 40 -9.39 -6.19 5.18
CA PRO A 40 -9.50 -4.95 5.93
C PRO A 40 -10.19 -5.10 7.30
N ALA A 41 -11.21 -5.96 7.41
CA ALA A 41 -11.90 -6.22 8.68
C ALA A 41 -11.00 -6.98 9.67
N ALA A 42 -10.15 -7.88 9.18
CA ALA A 42 -9.16 -8.54 10.02
C ALA A 42 -8.09 -7.56 10.50
N ILE A 43 -7.67 -6.61 9.64
CA ILE A 43 -6.75 -5.53 10.05
C ILE A 43 -7.38 -4.70 11.17
N ASP A 44 -8.62 -4.26 11.00
CA ASP A 44 -9.32 -3.44 12.00
C ASP A 44 -9.43 -4.14 13.35
N ALA A 45 -9.84 -5.42 13.35
CA ALA A 45 -10.01 -6.20 14.57
C ALA A 45 -8.70 -6.49 15.33
N ASN A 46 -7.55 -6.52 14.66
CA ASN A 46 -6.29 -6.97 15.26
C ASN A 46 -5.20 -5.88 15.34
N ARG A 47 -5.42 -4.69 14.76
CA ARG A 47 -4.41 -3.62 14.64
C ARG A 47 -3.72 -3.28 15.97
N GLU A 48 -4.49 -3.08 17.03
CA GLU A 48 -3.95 -2.68 18.33
C GLU A 48 -3.02 -3.75 18.91
N GLN A 49 -3.45 -5.01 18.86
CA GLN A 49 -2.66 -6.14 19.33
C GLN A 49 -1.34 -6.28 18.57
N TRP A 50 -1.35 -6.14 17.25
CA TRP A 50 -0.14 -6.24 16.42
C TRP A 50 0.85 -5.11 16.70
N ILE A 51 0.37 -3.87 16.88
CA ILE A 51 1.21 -2.72 17.21
C ILE A 51 1.87 -2.92 18.58
N GLU A 52 1.12 -3.39 19.58
CA GLU A 52 1.68 -3.66 20.92
C GLU A 52 2.73 -4.77 20.87
N ALA A 53 2.43 -5.88 20.19
CA ALA A 53 3.35 -7.01 20.06
C ALA A 53 4.67 -6.58 19.41
N TRP A 54 4.60 -5.84 18.30
CA TRP A 54 5.80 -5.32 17.62
C TRP A 54 6.60 -4.37 18.52
N THR A 55 5.92 -3.44 19.19
CA THR A 55 6.55 -2.49 20.11
C THR A 55 7.31 -3.20 21.22
N ASN A 56 6.71 -4.23 21.81
CA ASN A 56 7.34 -5.01 22.88
C ASN A 56 8.54 -5.83 22.37
N VAL A 57 8.55 -6.27 21.11
CA VAL A 57 9.67 -7.03 20.53
C VAL A 57 10.85 -6.13 20.18
N VAL A 58 10.60 -4.91 19.69
CA VAL A 58 11.66 -4.05 19.14
C VAL A 58 12.17 -3.01 20.13
N LEU A 59 11.31 -2.47 20.98
CA LEU A 59 11.62 -1.28 21.79
C LEU A 59 11.67 -1.53 23.31
N ARG A 60 11.17 -2.67 23.80
CA ARG A 60 11.12 -2.98 25.24
C ARG A 60 11.88 -4.23 25.58
#